data_AF-A0A2P2I8Y5-F1
#
_entry.id   AF-A0A2P2I8Y5-F1
#
_cell.length_a   1.000
_cell.length_b   1.000
_cell.length_c   1.000
_cell.angle_alpha   90.00
_cell.angle_beta   90.00
_cell.angle_gamma   90.00
#
_symmetry.space_group_name_H-M   'P 1'
#
loop_
_entity.id
_entity.type
_entity.pdbx_description
1 polymer ?
#
loop_
_entity_poly.entity_id
_entity_poly.type
_entity_poly.pdbx_seq_one_letter_code
_entity_poly.pdbx_strand_id
1 'polypeptide(L)'
;GILMTEGCRGEGGILMNKNGYRYLQDYGLGPEVPLGQTKNKYMELGPRDKLSQSFWQEQKKGNVFKGKRGDYIHLDLRHLGEALINERLPFIRELAKAYVGVDPVHEPIPVRPTVHYTMGGIATNN
;
A
#
# COMPACT_ATOMS: atom_id res chain seq x y z
N GLY A 1 6.51 -2.57 11.42
CA GLY A 1 5.10 -2.78 11.04
C GLY A 1 4.97 -4.16 10.44
N ILE A 2 3.77 -4.72 10.41
CA ILE A 2 3.54 -5.98 9.67
C ILE A 2 3.49 -5.66 8.19
N LEU A 3 4.22 -6.45 7.40
CA LEU A 3 4.37 -6.23 5.98
C LEU A 3 3.10 -6.66 5.25
N MET A 4 2.48 -5.73 4.54
CA MET A 4 1.46 -6.05 3.55
C MET A 4 2.17 -6.44 2.26
N THR A 5 1.91 -7.65 1.76
CA THR A 5 2.58 -8.17 0.56
C THR A 5 2.29 -7.29 -0.67
N GLU A 6 3.23 -7.26 -1.62
CA GLU A 6 2.99 -6.66 -2.93
C GLU A 6 1.83 -7.33 -3.67
N GLY A 7 1.55 -8.60 -3.36
CA GLY A 7 0.37 -9.32 -3.87
C GLY A 7 -0.95 -8.57 -3.66
N CYS A 8 -1.10 -7.79 -2.58
CA CYS A 8 -2.30 -6.97 -2.38
C CYS A 8 -2.50 -5.97 -3.53
N ARG A 9 -1.42 -5.36 -4.01
CA ARG A 9 -1.42 -4.41 -5.15
C ARG A 9 -1.47 -5.17 -6.48
N GLY A 10 -0.85 -6.34 -6.56
CA GLY A 10 -0.88 -7.23 -7.73
C GLY A 10 -2.29 -7.70 -8.09
N GLU A 11 -3.10 -7.99 -7.07
CA GLU A 11 -4.51 -8.38 -7.22
C GLU A 11 -5.45 -7.17 -7.43
N GLY A 12 -4.93 -5.93 -7.49
CA GLY A 12 -5.72 -4.73 -7.80
C GLY A 12 -5.91 -3.74 -6.65
N GLY A 13 -5.34 -4.00 -5.47
CA GLY A 13 -5.42 -3.08 -4.35
C GLY A 13 -4.87 -1.69 -4.65
N ILE A 14 -5.62 -0.66 -4.27
CA ILE A 14 -5.31 0.75 -4.59
C ILE A 14 -4.79 1.52 -3.38
N LEU A 15 -3.93 2.52 -3.60
CA LEU A 15 -3.43 3.40 -2.55
C LEU A 15 -4.15 4.76 -2.58
N MET A 16 -4.82 5.11 -1.48
CA MET A 16 -5.59 6.34 -1.34
C MET A 16 -5.12 7.20 -0.18
N ASN A 17 -5.08 8.51 -0.41
CA ASN A 17 -4.77 9.50 0.62
C ASN A 17 -6.03 9.82 1.47
N LYS A 18 -5.92 10.79 2.40
CA LYS A 18 -7.03 11.15 3.31
C LYS A 18 -8.27 11.72 2.62
N ASN A 19 -8.11 12.19 1.38
CA ASN A 19 -9.17 12.78 0.58
C ASN A 19 -9.89 11.72 -0.29
N GLY A 20 -9.55 10.43 -0.13
CA GLY A 20 -10.07 9.36 -0.98
C GLY A 20 -9.51 9.38 -2.40
N TYR A 21 -8.37 10.04 -2.61
CA TYR A 21 -7.77 10.22 -3.93
C TYR A 21 -6.63 9.22 -4.17
N ARG A 22 -6.62 8.60 -5.36
CA ARG A 22 -5.58 7.68 -5.84
C ARG A 22 -4.33 8.45 -6.27
N TYR A 23 -3.60 8.94 -5.28
CA TYR A 23 -2.57 9.97 -5.42
C TYR A 23 -1.37 9.60 -6.30
N LEU A 24 -1.11 8.32 -6.57
CA LEU A 24 0.09 7.89 -7.31
C LEU A 24 0.18 8.47 -8.74
N GLN A 25 -0.94 8.84 -9.34
CA GLN A 25 -0.96 9.46 -10.67
C GLN A 25 -0.22 10.80 -10.73
N ASP A 26 -0.08 11.49 -9.60
CA ASP A 26 0.61 12.78 -9.51
C ASP A 26 2.14 12.67 -9.43
N TYR A 27 2.68 11.44 -9.36
CA TYR A 27 4.10 11.20 -9.04
C TYR A 27 4.87 10.52 -10.17
N GLY A 28 4.39 10.66 -11.41
CA GLY A 28 5.07 10.10 -12.58
C GLY A 28 5.11 8.57 -12.57
N LEU A 29 4.01 7.95 -12.12
CA LEU A 29 3.77 6.50 -12.13
C LEU A 29 2.76 6.11 -13.24
N GLY A 30 2.66 6.92 -14.29
CA GLY A 30 1.71 6.74 -15.38
C GLY A 30 0.30 7.21 -15.03
N PRO A 31 -0.64 7.17 -16.01
CA PRO A 31 -2.04 7.51 -15.78
C PRO A 31 -2.72 6.49 -14.87
N GLU A 32 -3.82 6.90 -14.26
CA GLU A 32 -4.66 6.01 -13.48
C GLU A 32 -5.08 4.79 -14.29
N VAL A 33 -4.94 3.61 -13.69
CA VAL A 33 -5.44 2.35 -14.26
C VAL A 33 -6.85 2.11 -13.73
N PRO A 34 -7.82 1.69 -14.57
CA PRO A 34 -9.19 1.40 -14.12
C PRO A 34 -9.23 0.42 -12.93
N LEU A 35 -10.21 0.59 -12.03
CA LEU A 35 -10.40 -0.31 -10.89
C LEU A 35 -10.58 -1.76 -11.35
N GLY A 36 -9.96 -2.70 -10.63
CA GLY A 36 -9.95 -4.12 -10.99
C GLY A 36 -8.97 -4.51 -12.10
N GLN A 37 -8.25 -3.55 -12.69
CA GLN A 37 -7.17 -3.82 -13.64
C GLN A 37 -5.82 -3.38 -13.05
N THR A 38 -4.76 -4.08 -13.43
CA THR A 38 -3.39 -3.73 -13.04
C THR A 38 -2.50 -3.62 -14.25
N LYS A 39 -1.47 -2.77 -14.15
CA LYS A 39 -0.45 -2.62 -15.19
C LYS A 39 0.92 -2.53 -14.55
N ASN A 40 1.79 -3.47 -14.89
CA ASN A 40 3.14 -3.51 -14.33
C ASN A 40 3.90 -2.19 -14.62
N LYS A 41 4.61 -1.66 -13.62
CA LYS A 41 5.35 -0.39 -13.62
C LYS A 41 4.49 0.87 -13.57
N TYR A 42 3.17 0.73 -13.42
CA TYR A 42 2.23 1.85 -13.33
C TYR A 42 1.55 1.84 -11.96
N MET A 43 1.23 3.03 -11.46
CA MET A 43 0.43 3.24 -10.25
C MET A 43 0.93 2.36 -9.09
N GLU A 44 0.06 1.54 -8.49
CA GLU A 44 0.39 0.68 -7.36
C GLU A 44 1.42 -0.42 -7.70
N LEU A 45 1.67 -0.72 -8.96
CA LEU A 45 2.75 -1.62 -9.41
C LEU A 45 3.97 -0.87 -9.96
N GLY A 46 4.08 0.42 -9.65
CA GLY A 46 5.25 1.24 -9.94
C GLY A 46 6.50 0.85 -9.14
N PRO A 47 7.66 1.48 -9.42
CA PRO A 47 8.89 1.27 -8.66
C PRO A 47 8.69 1.52 -7.15
N ARG A 48 9.02 0.54 -6.31
CA ARG A 48 8.76 0.57 -4.85
C ARG A 48 9.34 1.79 -4.13
N ASP A 49 10.52 2.25 -4.57
CA ASP A 49 11.15 3.46 -4.05
C ASP A 49 10.32 4.72 -4.34
N LYS A 50 9.82 4.87 -5.58
CA LYS A 50 8.90 5.97 -5.94
C LYS A 50 7.60 5.92 -5.15
N LEU A 51 7.03 4.74 -4.86
CA LEU A 51 5.83 4.63 -4.02
C LEU A 51 6.09 5.18 -2.61
N SER A 52 7.25 4.86 -2.03
CA SER A 52 7.65 5.34 -0.70
C SER A 52 7.91 6.85 -0.70
N GLN A 53 8.55 7.38 -1.73
CA GLN A 53 8.72 8.82 -1.92
C GLN A 53 7.39 9.54 -2.11
N SER A 54 6.45 8.94 -2.84
CA SER A 54 5.12 9.52 -3.07
C SER A 54 4.35 9.67 -1.75
N PHE A 55 4.41 8.66 -0.88
CA PHE A 55 3.87 8.76 0.49
C PHE A 55 4.49 9.93 1.26
N TRP A 56 5.82 10.08 1.21
CA TRP A 56 6.52 11.16 1.89
C TRP A 56 6.09 12.56 1.38
N GLN A 57 5.88 12.70 0.07
CA GLN A 57 5.37 13.94 -0.51
C GLN A 57 3.93 14.24 -0.09
N GLU A 58 3.05 13.22 -0.05
CA GLU A 58 1.70 13.38 0.49
C GLU A 58 1.70 13.76 1.97
N GLN A 59 2.65 13.20 2.74
CA GLN A 59 2.84 13.58 4.14
C GLN A 59 3.23 15.05 4.28
N LYS A 60 4.16 15.55 3.45
CA LYS A 60 4.54 16.97 3.41
C LYS A 60 3.39 17.89 3.00
N LYS A 61 2.55 17.45 2.06
CA LYS A 61 1.32 18.16 1.65
C LYS A 61 0.21 18.10 2.71
N GLY A 62 0.38 17.31 3.76
CA GLY A 62 -0.65 17.09 4.79
C GLY A 62 -1.82 16.24 4.31
N ASN A 63 -1.68 15.50 3.21
CA ASN A 63 -2.72 14.67 2.60
C ASN A 63 -2.83 13.26 3.20
N VAL A 64 -2.03 12.96 4.23
CA VAL A 64 -2.06 11.69 4.95
C VAL A 64 -3.03 11.72 6.13
N PHE A 65 -3.52 10.56 6.54
CA PHE A 65 -4.24 10.42 7.80
C PHE A 65 -3.28 10.56 8.98
N LYS A 66 -3.79 11.08 10.09
CA LYS A 66 -3.05 11.19 11.36
C LYS A 66 -3.49 10.07 12.30
N GLY A 67 -2.56 9.18 12.63
CA GLY A 67 -2.78 8.08 13.57
C GLY A 67 -1.95 8.24 14.85
N LYS A 68 -2.38 7.59 15.93
CA LYS A 68 -1.65 7.59 17.21
C LYS A 68 -0.20 7.11 17.09
N ARG A 69 0.09 6.25 16.10
CA ARG A 69 1.40 5.61 15.89
C ARG A 69 2.13 6.14 14.65
N GLY A 70 1.68 7.27 14.12
CA GLY A 70 2.24 7.94 12.96
C GLY A 70 1.23 8.15 11.83
N ASP A 71 1.69 8.88 10.82
CA ASP A 71 0.92 9.18 9.62
C ASP A 71 0.80 7.95 8.72
N TYR A 72 -0.33 7.82 8.03
CA TYR A 72 -0.61 6.68 7.17
C TYR A 72 -1.52 7.05 5.99
N ILE A 73 -1.57 6.16 5.00
CA ILE A 73 -2.53 6.19 3.89
C ILE A 73 -3.31 4.87 3.89
N HIS A 74 -4.32 4.77 3.03
CA HIS A 74 -5.14 3.57 2.92
C HIS A 74 -4.72 2.69 1.75
N LEU A 75 -4.55 1.41 2.01
CA LEU A 75 -4.59 0.35 1.01
C LEU A 75 -6.02 -0.20 0.97
N ASP A 76 -6.72 0.03 -0.13
CA ASP A 76 -8.13 -0.35 -0.27
C ASP A 76 -8.28 -1.57 -1.19
N LEU A 77 -8.89 -2.61 -0.62
CA LEU A 77 -9.14 -3.90 -1.25
C LEU A 77 -10.64 -4.17 -1.45
N ARG A 78 -11.53 -3.29 -0.98
CA ARG A 78 -12.98 -3.56 -0.89
C ARG A 78 -13.61 -3.89 -2.24
N HIS A 79 -13.12 -3.25 -3.30
CA HIS A 79 -13.60 -3.45 -4.67
C HIS A 79 -13.26 -4.84 -5.25
N LEU A 80 -12.32 -5.58 -4.66
CA LEU A 80 -11.99 -6.94 -5.07
C LEU A 80 -13.08 -7.95 -4.68
N GLY A 81 -13.86 -7.62 -3.65
CA GLY A 81 -14.90 -8.49 -3.11
C GLY A 81 -14.35 -9.59 -2.20
N GLU A 82 -15.23 -10.10 -1.33
CA GLU A 82 -14.87 -11.09 -0.31
C GLU A 82 -14.34 -12.40 -0.89
N ALA A 83 -14.94 -12.88 -1.98
CA ALA A 83 -14.55 -14.15 -2.60
C ALA A 83 -13.08 -14.13 -3.05
N LEU A 84 -12.67 -13.08 -3.79
CA LEU A 84 -11.29 -12.96 -4.27
C LEU A 84 -10.31 -12.72 -3.12
N ILE A 85 -10.68 -11.92 -2.12
CA ILE A 85 -9.84 -11.70 -0.94
C ILE A 85 -9.61 -13.01 -0.19
N ASN A 86 -10.64 -13.84 -0.01
CA ASN A 86 -10.51 -15.13 0.69
C ASN A 86 -9.72 -16.15 -0.12
N GLU A 87 -9.83 -16.14 -1.44
CA GLU A 87 -9.11 -17.07 -2.31
C GLU A 87 -7.64 -16.68 -2.46
N ARG A 88 -7.36 -15.41 -2.73
CA ARG A 88 -6.03 -14.93 -3.18
C ARG A 88 -5.24 -14.24 -2.07
N LEU A 89 -5.91 -13.65 -1.09
CA LEU A 89 -5.30 -12.87 -0.01
C LEU A 89 -5.73 -13.32 1.41
N PRO A 90 -5.94 -14.63 1.70
CA PRO A 90 -6.49 -15.08 2.98
C PRO A 90 -5.65 -14.64 4.17
N PHE A 91 -4.33 -14.83 4.09
CA PHE A 91 -3.40 -14.42 5.15
C PHE A 91 -3.39 -12.91 5.39
N ILE A 92 -3.59 -12.10 4.35
CA ILE A 92 -3.64 -10.64 4.52
C ILE A 92 -4.89 -10.22 5.26
N ARG A 93 -6.04 -10.87 4.98
CA ARG A 93 -7.27 -10.64 5.73
C ARG A 93 -7.10 -10.96 7.21
N GLU A 94 -6.49 -12.10 7.52
CA GLU A 94 -6.20 -12.50 8.91
C GLU A 94 -5.27 -11.51 9.62
N LEU A 95 -4.16 -11.12 8.96
CA LEU A 95 -3.20 -10.17 9.52
C LEU A 95 -3.82 -8.79 9.77
N ALA A 96 -4.66 -8.31 8.84
CA ALA A 96 -5.35 -7.03 9.00
C ALA A 96 -6.29 -7.06 10.21
N LYS A 97 -7.08 -8.12 10.36
CA LYS A 97 -7.98 -8.30 11.52
C LYS A 97 -7.20 -8.38 12.83
N ALA A 98 -6.15 -9.20 12.87
CA ALA A 98 -5.41 -9.48 14.09
C ALA A 98 -4.62 -8.27 14.63
N TYR A 99 -4.06 -7.44 13.74
CA TYR A 99 -3.06 -6.44 14.16
C TYR A 99 -3.47 -4.99 13.96
N VAL A 100 -4.40 -4.72 13.04
CA VAL A 100 -4.96 -3.37 12.85
C VAL A 100 -6.47 -3.32 13.10
N GLY A 101 -7.11 -4.45 13.41
CA GLY A 101 -8.53 -4.51 13.76
C GLY A 101 -9.47 -4.22 12.58
N VAL A 102 -8.99 -4.42 11.35
CA VAL A 102 -9.71 -4.07 10.12
C VAL A 102 -10.01 -5.32 9.30
N ASP A 103 -11.24 -5.46 8.81
CA ASP A 103 -11.57 -6.41 7.76
C ASP A 103 -11.43 -5.74 6.38
N PRO A 104 -10.44 -6.12 5.54
CA PRO A 104 -10.22 -5.52 4.21
C PRO A 104 -11.39 -5.65 3.24
N VAL A 105 -12.35 -6.54 3.53
CA VAL A 105 -13.60 -6.65 2.76
C VAL A 105 -14.49 -5.42 2.97
N HIS A 106 -14.47 -4.82 4.15
CA HIS A 106 -15.39 -3.75 4.55
C HIS A 106 -14.71 -2.40 4.73
N GLU A 107 -13.43 -2.40 5.13
CA GLU A 107 -12.68 -1.20 5.50
C GLU A 107 -11.26 -1.23 4.92
N PRO A 108 -10.71 -0.08 4.49
CA PRO A 108 -9.36 -0.02 3.96
C PRO A 108 -8.30 -0.23 5.05
N ILE A 109 -7.16 -0.84 4.68
CA ILE A 109 -6.07 -1.12 5.60
C ILE A 109 -5.17 0.12 5.76
N PRO A 110 -4.89 0.61 6.97
CA PRO A 110 -3.91 1.67 7.20
C PRO A 110 -2.48 1.16 6.94
N VAL A 111 -1.78 1.77 5.99
CA VAL A 111 -0.40 1.40 5.63
C VAL A 111 0.52 2.62 5.53
N ARG A 112 1.82 2.38 5.73
CA ARG A 112 2.88 3.36 5.50
C ARG A 112 4.20 2.66 5.16
N PRO A 113 5.11 3.32 4.42
CA PRO A 113 6.47 2.81 4.23
C PRO A 113 7.14 2.52 5.58
N THR A 114 7.83 1.38 5.66
CA THR A 114 8.54 0.93 6.86
C THR A 114 9.92 0.45 6.44
N VAL A 115 10.92 0.64 7.30
CA VAL A 115 12.26 0.08 7.11
C VAL A 115 12.14 -1.44 6.96
N HIS A 116 12.75 -1.98 5.89
CA HIS A 116 12.63 -3.39 5.55
C HIS A 116 13.99 -4.10 5.45
N TYR A 117 14.98 -3.47 4.83
CA TYR A 117 16.29 -4.07 4.60
C TYR A 117 17.40 -3.03 4.75
N THR A 118 18.54 -3.45 5.28
CA THR A 118 19.76 -2.65 5.38
C THR A 118 20.78 -3.27 4.44
N MET A 119 21.12 -2.57 3.36
CA MET A 119 22.08 -3.08 2.36
C MET A 119 23.50 -3.19 2.90
N GLY A 120 23.88 -2.33 3.85
CA GLY A 120 25.19 -2.41 4.51
C GLY A 120 25.29 -3.60 5.47
N GLY A 121 26.52 -3.90 5.89
CA GLY A 121 26.82 -4.96 6.85
C GLY A 121 28.26 -4.87 7.33
N ILE A 122 28.73 -5.92 8.01
CA ILE A 122 30.14 -6.05 8.36
C ILE A 122 30.95 -6.07 7.07
N ALA A 123 31.95 -5.19 6.96
CA ALA A 123 32.83 -5.15 5.81
C ALA A 123 33.61 -6.47 5.70
N THR A 124 33.57 -7.10 4.53
CA THR A 124 34.37 -8.29 4.22
C THR A 124 35.48 -7.92 3.24
N ASN A 125 36.50 -8.77 3.15
CA ASN A 125 37.45 -8.70 2.05
C ASN A 125 36.81 -9.19 0.74
N ASN A 126 37.48 -8.91 -0.38
CA ASN A 126 37.13 -9.39 -1.71
C ASN A 126 37.77 -10.75 -1.97
#